data_AF-A0A2M7RJC8-F1
#
_entry.id   AF-A0A2M7RJC8-F1
#
_cell.length_a   1.000
_cell.length_b   1.000
_cell.length_c   1.000
_cell.angle_alpha   90.00
_cell.angle_beta   90.00
_cell.angle_gamma   90.00
#
_symmetry.space_group_name_H-M   'P 1'
#
loop_
_entity.id
_entity.type
_entity.pdbx_description
1 polymer ?
#
loop_
_entity_poly.entity_id
_entity_poly.type
_entity_poly.pdbx_seq_one_letter_code
_entity_poly.pdbx_strand_id
1 'polypeptide(L)'
;MEEQKPSTNGSSLKKIISAVLIIVGIVLIAWFLYMVFSNSKVELNGNLINSSNENINSANELNLNSETTENSNSAVSAEAKARDEQRVADIEAIRTALKMHNDVEGNYPEKVEDVVTKGYLIPLPKNPTPGGMDYVYTPIGALPAKYYDLAYSLEVGTDALGAGEHIANPDNIAYP
;
A
#
# COMPACT_ATOMS: atom_id res chain seq x y z
N MET A 1 51.85 -28.26 -42.53
CA MET A 1 51.24 -26.98 -42.08
C MET A 1 49.75 -27.22 -42.11
N GLU A 2 49.15 -27.50 -40.95
CA GLU A 2 47.75 -27.89 -40.85
C GLU A 2 47.06 -26.93 -39.86
N GLU A 3 46.14 -26.15 -40.40
CA GLU A 3 45.48 -25.02 -39.75
C GLU A 3 44.28 -25.53 -38.93
N GLN A 4 44.37 -25.47 -37.60
CA GLN A 4 43.25 -25.83 -36.73
C GLN A 4 42.25 -24.68 -36.61
N LYS A 5 41.00 -24.97 -37.00
CA LYS A 5 39.82 -24.09 -36.87
C LYS A 5 39.42 -23.92 -35.39
N PRO A 6 39.01 -22.72 -34.94
CA PRO A 6 38.62 -22.49 -33.56
C PRO A 6 37.28 -23.15 -33.20
N SER A 7 37.29 -23.86 -32.07
CA SER A 7 36.16 -24.53 -31.44
C SER A 7 35.14 -23.53 -30.87
N THR A 8 33.88 -23.66 -31.31
CA THR A 8 32.73 -22.86 -30.88
C THR A 8 32.10 -23.42 -29.60
N ASN A 9 32.68 -23.11 -28.44
CA ASN A 9 32.14 -23.53 -27.13
C ASN A 9 31.28 -22.44 -26.41
N GLY A 10 30.95 -21.32 -27.07
CA GLY A 10 30.26 -20.19 -26.44
C GLY A 10 28.72 -20.21 -26.46
N SER A 11 28.08 -21.20 -27.10
CA SER A 11 26.62 -21.20 -27.31
C SER A 11 25.83 -21.89 -26.19
N SER A 12 26.41 -22.93 -25.57
CA SER A 12 25.70 -23.79 -24.61
C SER A 12 25.57 -23.18 -23.22
N LEU A 13 26.56 -22.37 -22.79
CA LEU A 13 26.56 -21.75 -21.45
C LEU A 13 25.48 -20.68 -21.29
N LYS A 14 25.22 -19.88 -22.35
CA LYS A 14 24.21 -18.82 -22.35
C LYS A 14 22.78 -19.37 -22.25
N LYS A 15 22.53 -20.55 -22.83
CA LYS A 15 21.22 -21.23 -22.78
C LYS A 15 20.93 -21.81 -21.40
N ILE A 16 21.95 -22.35 -20.71
CA ILE A 16 21.79 -22.91 -19.36
C ILE A 16 21.53 -21.79 -18.34
N ILE A 17 22.25 -20.65 -18.43
CA ILE A 17 22.03 -19.50 -17.56
C ILE A 17 20.61 -18.92 -17.74
N SER A 18 20.12 -18.86 -18.99
CA SER A 18 18.76 -18.40 -19.28
C SER A 18 17.68 -19.34 -18.73
N ALA A 19 17.87 -20.66 -18.80
CA ALA A 19 16.90 -21.62 -18.26
C ALA A 19 16.85 -21.59 -16.72
N VAL A 20 18.00 -21.40 -16.06
CA VAL A 20 18.07 -21.31 -14.58
C VAL A 20 17.38 -20.05 -14.07
N LEU A 21 17.54 -18.90 -14.74
CA LEU A 21 16.86 -17.66 -14.35
C LEU A 21 15.32 -17.74 -14.47
N ILE A 22 14.81 -18.45 -15.49
CA ILE A 22 13.37 -18.66 -15.67
C ILE A 22 12.80 -19.53 -14.55
N ILE A 23 13.49 -20.61 -14.17
CA ILE A 23 13.06 -21.50 -13.08
C ILE A 23 13.06 -20.76 -11.74
N VAL A 24 14.07 -19.95 -11.45
CA VAL A 24 14.13 -19.11 -10.24
C VAL A 24 12.98 -18.09 -10.23
N GLY A 25 12.68 -17.46 -11.38
CA GLY A 25 11.55 -16.55 -11.51
C GLY A 25 10.20 -17.21 -11.20
N ILE A 26 9.98 -18.43 -11.70
CA ILE A 26 8.73 -19.17 -11.45
C ILE A 26 8.58 -19.56 -9.97
N VAL A 27 9.67 -19.95 -9.30
CA VAL A 27 9.65 -20.28 -7.86
C VAL A 27 9.37 -19.05 -7.01
N LEU A 28 9.93 -17.89 -7.36
CA LEU A 28 9.66 -16.63 -6.67
C LEU A 28 8.21 -16.15 -6.88
N ILE A 29 7.66 -16.32 -8.09
CA ILE A 29 6.26 -16.01 -8.37
C ILE A 29 5.32 -16.94 -7.60
N ALA A 30 5.62 -18.24 -7.53
CA ALA A 30 4.83 -19.20 -6.77
C ALA A 30 4.88 -18.92 -5.25
N TRP A 31 6.04 -18.54 -4.74
CA TRP A 31 6.20 -18.12 -3.34
C TRP A 31 5.46 -16.81 -3.03
N PHE A 32 5.51 -15.84 -3.94
CA PHE A 32 4.75 -14.59 -3.83
C PHE A 32 3.23 -14.82 -3.87
N LEU A 33 2.74 -15.66 -4.79
CA LEU A 33 1.33 -16.05 -4.84
C LEU A 33 0.90 -16.82 -3.58
N TYR A 34 1.76 -17.70 -3.06
CA TYR A 34 1.51 -18.39 -1.80
C TYR A 34 1.41 -17.41 -0.63
N MET A 35 2.31 -16.41 -0.55
CA MET A 35 2.30 -15.37 0.47
C MET A 35 1.04 -14.48 0.41
N VAL A 36 0.57 -14.12 -0.79
CA VAL A 36 -0.64 -13.31 -0.97
C VAL A 36 -1.91 -14.11 -0.62
N PHE A 37 -1.92 -15.42 -0.83
CA PHE A 37 -3.12 -16.25 -0.63
C PHE A 37 -3.20 -16.94 0.75
N SER A 38 -2.09 -17.13 1.47
CA SER A 38 -2.06 -17.95 2.69
C SER A 38 -2.56 -17.29 3.98
N ASN A 39 -3.05 -16.04 3.95
CA ASN A 39 -3.48 -15.32 5.16
C ASN A 39 -4.99 -15.40 5.46
N SER A 40 -5.78 -16.15 4.70
CA SER A 40 -7.21 -16.33 5.01
C SER A 40 -7.43 -17.45 6.02
N LYS A 41 -7.20 -17.19 7.31
CA LYS A 41 -7.84 -17.99 8.37
C LYS A 41 -9.29 -17.52 8.51
N VAL A 42 -10.22 -18.31 7.98
CA VAL A 42 -11.64 -18.19 8.35
C VAL A 42 -11.82 -18.81 9.73
N GLU A 43 -11.84 -17.98 10.77
CA GLU A 43 -12.34 -18.37 12.08
C GLU A 43 -13.78 -17.89 12.24
N LEU A 44 -14.72 -18.82 12.09
CA LEU A 44 -16.05 -18.70 12.68
C LEU A 44 -15.93 -18.99 14.17
N ASN A 45 -16.00 -17.95 14.99
CA ASN A 45 -16.31 -18.14 16.41
C ASN A 45 -17.20 -17.00 16.90
N GLY A 46 -18.49 -17.29 16.99
CA GLY A 46 -19.46 -16.39 17.58
C GLY A 46 -19.23 -16.29 19.08
N ASN A 47 -19.27 -15.07 19.59
CA ASN A 47 -19.54 -14.85 21.00
C ASN A 47 -20.36 -13.57 21.19
N LEU A 48 -21.65 -13.76 21.48
CA LEU A 48 -22.54 -12.76 22.04
C LEU A 48 -21.97 -12.31 23.38
N ILE A 49 -21.77 -11.00 23.60
CA ILE A 49 -22.16 -10.37 24.86
C ILE A 49 -22.78 -9.00 24.58
N ASN A 50 -24.09 -8.94 24.84
CA ASN A 50 -24.87 -7.73 25.07
C ASN A 50 -24.25 -6.91 26.20
N SER A 51 -24.17 -5.60 26.01
CA SER A 51 -24.23 -4.66 27.13
C SER A 51 -25.16 -3.52 26.75
N SER A 52 -26.44 -3.75 27.03
CA SER A 52 -27.47 -2.74 27.08
C SER A 52 -27.13 -1.74 28.19
N ASN A 53 -27.03 -0.46 27.85
CA ASN A 53 -27.33 0.59 28.80
C ASN A 53 -28.52 1.37 28.24
N GLU A 54 -29.68 1.12 28.84
CA GLU A 54 -30.92 1.81 28.55
C GLU A 54 -30.82 3.29 28.95
N ASN A 55 -31.35 4.16 28.08
CA ASN A 55 -32.27 5.19 28.57
C ASN A 55 -33.29 5.51 27.47
N ILE A 56 -34.53 5.11 27.73
CA ILE A 56 -35.70 5.26 26.84
C ILE A 56 -36.32 6.65 27.07
N ASN A 57 -36.78 7.31 25.99
CA ASN A 57 -38.16 7.84 25.83
C ASN A 57 -38.22 8.99 24.81
N SER A 58 -38.81 8.74 23.64
CA SER A 58 -40.15 9.26 23.29
C SER A 58 -40.48 9.04 21.82
N ALA A 59 -41.71 8.57 21.62
CA ALA A 59 -42.28 8.04 20.39
C ALA A 59 -42.32 9.03 19.22
N ASN A 60 -42.05 8.53 18.01
CA ASN A 60 -42.96 8.69 16.88
C ASN A 60 -42.67 7.59 15.85
N GLU A 61 -43.51 6.55 15.78
CA GLU A 61 -43.42 5.51 14.77
C GLU A 61 -44.00 6.01 13.44
N LEU A 62 -43.20 5.97 12.39
CA LEU A 62 -43.69 5.80 11.03
C LEU A 62 -42.94 4.62 10.39
N ASN A 63 -43.70 3.54 10.26
CA ASN A 63 -43.35 2.27 9.65
C ASN A 63 -43.06 2.44 8.15
N LEU A 64 -41.86 2.02 7.72
CA LEU A 64 -41.58 1.67 6.33
C LEU A 64 -40.69 0.43 6.31
N ASN A 65 -41.29 -0.69 5.91
CA ASN A 65 -40.69 -2.01 5.76
C ASN A 65 -39.21 -1.94 5.30
N SER A 66 -38.26 -2.16 6.22
CA SER A 66 -36.87 -2.45 5.87
C SER A 66 -36.67 -3.96 5.90
N GLU A 67 -36.86 -4.57 4.73
CA GLU A 67 -36.14 -5.80 4.42
C GLU A 67 -34.64 -5.49 4.41
N THR A 68 -33.88 -6.28 5.17
CA THR A 68 -32.40 -6.40 5.16
C THR A 68 -31.60 -5.14 5.51
N THR A 69 -31.33 -4.92 6.81
CA THR A 69 -30.35 -3.91 7.28
C THR A 69 -29.39 -4.50 8.32
N GLU A 70 -28.71 -5.60 7.97
CA GLU A 70 -27.58 -6.15 8.75
C GLU A 70 -26.31 -6.30 7.89
N ASN A 71 -26.40 -6.08 6.58
CA ASN A 71 -25.27 -6.26 5.64
C ASN A 71 -24.59 -4.94 5.23
N SER A 72 -25.24 -3.80 5.45
CA SER A 72 -24.78 -2.50 4.92
C SER A 72 -23.65 -1.89 5.77
N ASN A 73 -23.66 -2.07 7.09
CA ASN A 73 -22.59 -1.52 7.94
C ASN A 73 -21.30 -2.35 7.88
N SER A 74 -21.42 -3.68 7.69
CA SER A 74 -20.25 -4.54 7.51
C SER A 74 -19.60 -4.37 6.13
N ALA A 75 -20.42 -4.21 5.07
CA ALA A 75 -19.90 -3.93 3.73
C ALA A 75 -19.20 -2.56 3.69
N VAL A 76 -19.88 -1.48 4.12
CA VAL A 76 -19.32 -0.12 4.12
C VAL A 76 -17.99 -0.03 4.88
N SER A 77 -17.86 -0.78 5.98
CA SER A 77 -16.60 -0.90 6.73
C SER A 77 -15.52 -1.66 5.95
N ALA A 78 -15.86 -2.74 5.24
CA ALA A 78 -14.93 -3.50 4.41
C ALA A 78 -14.43 -2.68 3.19
N GLU A 79 -15.31 -1.94 2.52
CA GLU A 79 -14.89 -1.08 1.41
C GLU A 79 -14.03 0.10 1.91
N ALA A 80 -14.35 0.68 3.08
CA ALA A 80 -13.52 1.71 3.71
C ALA A 80 -12.13 1.16 4.07
N LYS A 81 -12.08 -0.06 4.63
CA LYS A 81 -10.82 -0.73 4.94
C LYS A 81 -9.98 -0.99 3.69
N ALA A 82 -10.58 -1.44 2.59
CA ALA A 82 -9.88 -1.63 1.32
C ALA A 82 -9.31 -0.30 0.77
N ARG A 83 -10.03 0.81 0.93
CA ARG A 83 -9.50 2.15 0.58
C ARG A 83 -8.34 2.55 1.49
N ASP A 84 -8.43 2.28 2.78
CA ASP A 84 -7.35 2.58 3.74
C ASP A 84 -6.08 1.75 3.46
N GLU A 85 -6.23 0.47 3.08
CA GLU A 85 -5.13 -0.36 2.61
C GLU A 85 -4.48 0.22 1.34
N GLN A 86 -5.29 0.72 0.40
CA GLN A 86 -4.78 1.41 -0.79
C GLN A 86 -4.05 2.72 -0.42
N ARG A 87 -4.57 3.51 0.53
CA ARG A 87 -3.90 4.74 0.99
C ARG A 87 -2.53 4.45 1.57
N VAL A 88 -2.42 3.42 2.40
CA VAL A 88 -1.13 2.99 2.96
C VAL A 88 -0.18 2.54 1.85
N ALA A 89 -0.65 1.78 0.86
CA ALA A 89 0.17 1.36 -0.27
C ALA A 89 0.65 2.54 -1.13
N ASP A 90 -0.23 3.52 -1.38
CA ASP A 90 0.11 4.75 -2.11
C ASP A 90 1.19 5.55 -1.37
N ILE A 91 1.04 5.69 -0.05
CA ILE A 91 2.01 6.38 0.81
C ILE A 91 3.36 5.67 0.76
N GLU A 92 3.41 4.34 0.84
CA GLU A 92 4.67 3.61 0.68
C GLU A 92 5.31 3.79 -0.69
N ALA A 93 4.51 3.82 -1.76
CA ALA A 93 5.02 4.06 -3.11
C ALA A 93 5.65 5.46 -3.23
N ILE A 94 5.00 6.49 -2.68
CA ILE A 94 5.52 7.86 -2.65
C ILE A 94 6.80 7.93 -1.80
N ARG A 95 6.81 7.34 -0.60
CA ARG A 95 8.00 7.28 0.27
C ARG A 95 9.19 6.62 -0.42
N THR A 96 8.94 5.50 -1.11
CA THR A 96 9.95 4.77 -1.87
C THR A 96 10.54 5.64 -2.97
N ALA A 97 9.70 6.34 -3.74
CA ALA A 97 10.16 7.23 -4.79
C ALA A 97 10.94 8.44 -4.24
N LEU A 98 10.48 9.03 -3.13
CA LEU A 98 11.20 10.09 -2.42
C LEU A 98 12.57 9.60 -1.92
N LYS A 99 12.64 8.38 -1.41
CA LYS A 99 13.90 7.75 -1.01
C LYS A 99 14.82 7.55 -2.21
N MET A 100 14.32 7.04 -3.33
CA MET A 100 15.14 6.89 -4.55
C MET A 100 15.70 8.23 -5.04
N HIS A 101 14.89 9.29 -4.99
CA HIS A 101 15.36 10.65 -5.28
C HIS A 101 16.49 11.07 -4.33
N ASN A 102 16.33 10.85 -3.03
CA ASN A 102 17.35 11.16 -2.03
C ASN A 102 18.63 10.34 -2.22
N ASP A 103 18.52 9.05 -2.52
CA ASP A 103 19.67 8.17 -2.73
C ASP A 103 20.51 8.64 -3.94
N VAL A 104 19.90 9.24 -4.95
CA VAL A 104 20.57 9.73 -6.17
C VAL A 104 21.07 11.18 -6.03
N GLU A 105 20.23 12.09 -5.52
CA GLU A 105 20.53 13.53 -5.45
C GLU A 105 21.11 13.96 -4.10
N GLY A 106 21.11 13.07 -3.12
CA GLY A 106 21.54 13.34 -1.74
C GLY A 106 20.56 14.22 -0.97
N ASN A 107 19.36 14.49 -1.48
CA ASN A 107 18.33 15.32 -0.84
C ASN A 107 16.91 14.97 -1.30
N TYR A 108 15.92 15.30 -0.47
CA TYR A 108 14.51 15.18 -0.84
C TYR A 108 14.09 16.38 -1.68
N PRO A 109 13.16 16.19 -2.64
CA PRO A 109 12.79 17.24 -3.58
C PRO A 109 12.06 18.39 -2.89
N GLU A 110 12.11 19.59 -3.49
CA GLU A 110 11.29 20.72 -3.02
C GLU A 110 9.80 20.47 -3.31
N LYS A 111 9.50 19.71 -4.39
CA LYS A 111 8.14 19.39 -4.83
C LYS A 111 7.99 17.91 -5.11
N VAL A 112 6.86 17.32 -4.72
CA VAL A 112 6.64 15.88 -4.92
C VAL A 112 6.58 15.50 -6.41
N GLU A 113 6.17 16.41 -7.29
CA GLU A 113 6.12 16.19 -8.74
C GLU A 113 7.50 15.89 -9.35
N ASP A 114 8.58 16.27 -8.67
CA ASP A 114 9.94 15.99 -9.13
C ASP A 114 10.21 14.48 -9.16
N VAL A 115 9.62 13.68 -8.25
CA VAL A 115 9.76 12.22 -8.30
C VAL A 115 9.08 11.61 -9.52
N VAL A 116 8.03 12.25 -10.04
CA VAL A 116 7.34 11.82 -11.26
C VAL A 116 8.15 12.23 -12.49
N THR A 117 8.60 13.48 -12.52
CA THR A 117 9.38 14.02 -13.64
C THR A 117 10.69 13.25 -13.84
N LYS A 118 11.29 12.77 -12.75
CA LYS A 118 12.50 11.94 -12.75
C LYS A 118 12.23 10.45 -13.00
N GLY A 119 10.96 10.04 -13.05
CA GLY A 119 10.55 8.67 -13.35
C GLY A 119 10.68 7.69 -12.18
N TYR A 120 10.81 8.17 -10.94
CA TYR A 120 10.81 7.32 -9.75
C TYR A 120 9.40 6.85 -9.36
N LEU A 121 8.37 7.56 -9.82
CA LEU A 121 6.96 7.24 -9.59
C LEU A 121 6.11 7.61 -10.81
N ILE A 122 5.27 6.71 -11.31
CA ILE A 122 4.43 6.99 -12.48
C ILE A 122 3.05 6.32 -12.32
N PRO A 123 1.94 7.08 -12.20
CA PRO A 123 1.82 8.51 -11.88
C PRO A 123 1.89 8.78 -10.36
N LEU A 124 1.74 10.04 -9.93
CA LEU A 124 1.48 10.36 -8.52
C LEU A 124 0.11 9.77 -8.12
N PRO A 125 0.03 8.92 -7.08
CA PRO A 125 -1.24 8.38 -6.61
C PRO A 125 -2.19 9.46 -6.13
N LYS A 126 -3.49 9.17 -6.25
CA LYS A 126 -4.57 10.05 -5.77
C LYS A 126 -5.36 9.31 -4.71
N ASN A 127 -5.73 10.03 -3.65
CA ASN A 127 -6.58 9.51 -2.58
C ASN A 127 -7.86 8.83 -3.13
N PRO A 128 -8.10 7.55 -2.80
CA PRO A 128 -9.35 6.86 -3.09
C PRO A 128 -10.55 7.55 -2.44
N THR A 129 -11.68 7.61 -3.15
CA THR A 129 -12.93 8.19 -2.65
C THR A 129 -14.01 7.12 -2.43
N PRO A 130 -14.98 7.33 -1.54
CA PRO A 130 -15.17 8.48 -0.65
C PRO A 130 -14.18 8.54 0.52
N GLY A 131 -14.14 9.67 1.22
CA GLY A 131 -13.36 9.86 2.43
C GLY A 131 -11.86 10.10 2.20
N GLY A 132 -11.11 10.12 3.30
CA GLY A 132 -9.69 10.45 3.31
C GLY A 132 -9.40 11.92 2.98
N MET A 133 -8.13 12.22 2.73
CA MET A 133 -7.65 13.52 2.24
C MET A 133 -6.63 13.31 1.12
N ASP A 134 -6.46 14.32 0.26
CA ASP A 134 -5.35 14.32 -0.69
C ASP A 134 -4.01 14.24 0.06
N TYR A 135 -3.05 13.51 -0.51
CA TYR A 135 -1.73 13.35 0.10
C TYR A 135 -0.94 14.65 0.04
N VAL A 136 -0.42 15.11 1.17
CA VAL A 136 0.28 16.41 1.27
C VAL A 136 1.73 16.20 1.62
N TYR A 137 2.62 16.47 0.66
CA TYR A 137 4.06 16.48 0.85
C TYR A 137 4.55 17.85 1.34
N THR A 138 5.34 17.86 2.41
CA THR A 138 5.97 19.06 2.98
C THR A 138 7.46 18.80 3.18
N PRO A 139 8.37 19.40 2.39
CA PRO A 139 9.80 19.31 2.67
C PRO A 139 10.14 20.07 3.96
N ILE A 140 10.94 19.47 4.83
CA ILE A 140 11.27 20.05 6.15
C ILE A 140 12.75 20.46 6.20
N GLY A 141 12.99 21.67 6.69
CA GLY A 141 14.31 22.26 6.88
C GLY A 141 14.73 23.25 5.78
N ALA A 142 15.97 23.72 5.86
CA ALA A 142 16.54 24.56 4.81
C ALA A 142 16.79 23.74 3.54
N LEU A 143 16.51 24.33 2.37
CA LEU A 143 16.78 23.68 1.10
C LEU A 143 18.30 23.56 0.84
N PRO A 144 18.78 22.43 0.30
CA PRO A 144 18.00 21.25 -0.10
C PRO A 144 17.55 20.41 1.10
N ALA A 145 16.28 20.02 1.13
CA ALA A 145 15.66 19.39 2.29
C ALA A 145 16.27 18.01 2.59
N LYS A 146 16.49 17.73 3.87
CA LYS A 146 16.99 16.43 4.37
C LYS A 146 15.91 15.58 5.02
N TYR A 147 14.71 16.12 5.13
CA TYR A 147 13.56 15.47 5.71
C TYR A 147 12.28 15.94 5.01
N TYR A 148 11.19 15.22 5.23
CA TYR A 148 9.87 15.60 4.74
C TYR A 148 8.78 15.02 5.65
N ASP A 149 7.60 15.63 5.61
CA ASP A 149 6.36 15.04 6.10
C ASP A 149 5.43 14.77 4.91
N LEU A 150 4.72 13.64 4.95
CA LEU A 150 3.74 13.23 3.96
C LEU A 150 2.43 12.88 4.69
N ALA A 151 1.49 13.81 4.71
CA ALA A 151 0.24 13.68 5.44
C ALA A 151 -0.84 12.95 4.64
N TYR A 152 -1.64 12.12 5.32
CA TYR A 152 -2.79 11.39 4.80
C TYR A 152 -3.80 11.10 5.92
N SER A 153 -5.00 10.61 5.57
CA SER A 153 -5.98 10.20 6.57
C SER A 153 -6.66 8.88 6.22
N LEU A 154 -6.91 8.07 7.25
CA LEU A 154 -7.60 6.80 7.16
C LEU A 154 -9.02 6.92 7.72
N GLU A 155 -9.99 6.31 7.06
CA GLU A 155 -11.41 6.40 7.43
C GLU A 155 -11.73 5.51 8.63
N VAL A 156 -11.35 4.24 8.54
CA VAL A 156 -11.59 3.19 9.55
C VAL A 156 -10.29 2.58 10.06
N GLY A 157 -9.18 2.85 9.38
CA GLY A 157 -7.87 2.28 9.66
C GLY A 157 -7.61 0.96 8.93
N THR A 158 -6.42 0.45 9.13
CA THR A 158 -5.99 -0.89 8.72
C THR A 158 -5.77 -1.76 9.97
N ASP A 159 -5.30 -2.99 9.79
CA ASP A 159 -4.90 -3.83 10.93
C ASP A 159 -3.66 -3.30 11.65
N ALA A 160 -2.85 -2.46 10.99
CA ALA A 160 -1.61 -1.90 11.53
C ALA A 160 -1.75 -0.46 12.01
N LEU A 161 -2.67 0.33 11.43
CA LEU A 161 -2.81 1.76 11.66
C LEU A 161 -4.26 2.11 11.99
N GLY A 162 -4.49 2.89 13.04
CA GLY A 162 -5.84 3.36 13.39
C GLY A 162 -6.42 4.33 12.37
N ALA A 163 -7.72 4.60 12.47
CA ALA A 163 -8.38 5.69 11.74
C ALA A 163 -7.80 7.07 12.14
N GLY A 164 -7.99 8.08 11.28
CA GLY A 164 -7.59 9.46 11.55
C GLY A 164 -6.43 9.94 10.67
N GLU A 165 -5.88 11.09 11.02
CA GLU A 165 -4.75 11.71 10.32
C GLU A 165 -3.43 11.03 10.70
N HIS A 166 -2.56 10.87 9.72
CA HIS A 166 -1.25 10.26 9.85
C HIS A 166 -0.22 11.07 9.08
N ILE A 167 1.02 11.04 9.56
CA ILE A 167 2.18 11.60 8.88
C ILE A 167 3.18 10.49 8.63
N ALA A 168 3.53 10.28 7.36
CA ALA A 168 4.66 9.48 6.94
C ALA A 168 5.89 10.37 6.72
N ASN A 169 7.08 9.82 6.93
CA ASN A 169 8.35 10.49 6.67
C ASN A 169 9.44 9.47 6.30
N PRO A 170 10.73 9.87 6.16
CA PRO A 170 11.81 8.93 5.84
C PRO A 170 11.89 7.70 6.74
N ASP A 171 11.55 7.84 8.01
CA ASP A 171 11.81 6.82 9.03
C ASP A 171 10.58 5.95 9.29
N ASN A 172 9.37 6.50 9.19
CA ASN A 172 8.14 5.79 9.54
C ASN A 172 6.98 6.13 8.60
N ILE A 173 6.00 5.24 8.49
CA ILE A 173 4.77 5.44 7.72
C ILE A 173 3.67 6.15 8.53
N ALA A 174 3.76 6.15 9.86
CA ALA A 174 2.83 6.87 10.71
C ALA A 174 3.50 7.31 12.01
N TYR A 175 3.26 8.56 12.41
CA TYR A 175 3.41 9.01 13.78
C TYR A 175 2.04 8.94 14.48
N PRO A 176 2.02 8.60 15.78
CA PRO A 176 0.81 8.73 16.59
C PRO A 176 0.39 10.20 16.77
#